data_AF-A0A6V7WDA7-F1
#
_entry.id   AF-A0A6V7WDA7-F1
#
_cell.length_a   1.000
_cell.length_b   1.000
_cell.length_c   1.000
_cell.angle_alpha   90.00
_cell.angle_beta   90.00
_cell.angle_gamma   90.00
#
_symmetry.space_group_name_H-M   'P 1'
#
loop_
_entity.id
_entity.type
_entity.pdbx_description
1 polymer ?
#
loop_
_entity_poly.entity_id
_entity_poly.type
_entity_poly.pdbx_seq_one_letter_code
_entity_poly.pdbx_strand_id
1 'polypeptide(L)'
;MVHLCGGTISLIAALLIGPRIGRFPEKEARQKNKVKKGKQQRITPLRNVGTEGKLPKIAEIKGHSVPFASLGGFILMFGFLAFNGGSTGEISTKGVGQIVAKVMVNTILCGAFAALSYLFVHFIRKGKWTILLTINACLTGMVSACAGCDKMPVWTSAITGSIAGMAYLAFSELCLIMRIDDPLDAFAVHFGGGLWG
;
A
#
# COMPACT_ATOMS: atom_id res chain seq x y z
N MET A 1 -7.00 -14.92 -4.97
CA MET A 1 -8.27 -14.85 -4.20
C MET A 1 -8.15 -13.91 -3.00
N VAL A 2 -7.28 -14.20 -2.01
CA VAL A 2 -7.18 -13.45 -0.75
C VAL A 2 -6.98 -11.94 -0.95
N HIS A 3 -6.00 -11.53 -1.74
CA HIS A 3 -5.61 -10.12 -1.83
C HIS A 3 -6.56 -9.26 -2.65
N LEU A 4 -7.05 -9.74 -3.80
CA LEU A 4 -8.09 -9.03 -4.56
C LEU A 4 -9.37 -8.85 -3.73
N CYS A 5 -9.82 -9.90 -3.03
CA CYS A 5 -11.00 -9.84 -2.18
C CYS A 5 -10.79 -8.87 -1.01
N GLY A 6 -9.71 -9.05 -0.25
CA GLY A 6 -9.39 -8.20 0.90
C GLY A 6 -9.18 -6.72 0.53
N GLY A 7 -8.48 -6.44 -0.57
CA GLY A 7 -8.29 -5.09 -1.08
C GLY A 7 -9.58 -4.45 -1.58
N THR A 8 -10.44 -5.19 -2.29
CA THR A 8 -11.74 -4.65 -2.72
C THR A 8 -12.63 -4.32 -1.52
N ILE A 9 -12.65 -5.18 -0.51
CA ILE A 9 -13.41 -4.94 0.72
C ILE A 9 -12.84 -3.75 1.50
N SER A 10 -11.51 -3.60 1.58
CA SER A 10 -10.91 -2.44 2.26
C SER A 10 -11.27 -1.12 1.58
N LEU A 11 -11.33 -1.10 0.24
CA LEU A 11 -11.78 0.06 -0.52
C LEU A 11 -13.24 0.41 -0.21
N ILE A 12 -14.14 -0.59 -0.26
CA ILE A 12 -15.56 -0.39 0.05
C ILE A 12 -15.70 0.13 1.49
N ALA A 13 -15.00 -0.45 2.45
CA ALA A 13 -15.01 0.00 3.84
C ALA A 13 -14.52 1.45 3.98
N ALA A 14 -13.43 1.83 3.32
CA ALA A 14 -12.90 3.20 3.34
C ALA A 14 -13.88 4.20 2.71
N LEU A 15 -14.60 3.80 1.65
CA LEU A 15 -15.64 4.62 1.02
C LEU A 15 -16.87 4.81 1.91
N LEU A 16 -17.29 3.76 2.63
CA LEU A 16 -18.45 3.80 3.53
C LEU A 16 -18.17 4.61 4.81
N ILE A 17 -17.00 4.42 5.42
CA ILE A 17 -16.61 5.13 6.64
C ILE A 17 -16.24 6.58 6.34
N GLY A 18 -15.61 6.82 5.18
CA GLY A 18 -15.11 8.13 4.80
C GLY A 18 -13.77 8.47 5.48
N PRO A 19 -13.20 9.65 5.14
CA PRO A 19 -11.85 10.00 5.56
C PRO A 19 -11.74 10.45 7.02
N ARG A 20 -10.58 10.23 7.64
CA ARG A 20 -10.30 10.73 9.00
C ARG A 20 -10.32 12.26 9.02
N ILE A 21 -10.76 12.81 10.16
CA ILE A 21 -10.82 14.25 10.39
C ILE A 21 -9.42 14.86 10.22
N GLY A 22 -9.34 15.92 9.42
CA GLY A 22 -8.11 16.64 9.14
C GLY A 22 -7.28 16.04 8.01
N ARG A 23 -7.64 14.88 7.43
CA ARG A 23 -6.91 14.28 6.29
C ARG A 23 -7.00 15.14 5.02
N PHE A 24 -8.18 15.69 4.76
CA PHE A 24 -8.46 16.54 3.59
C PHE A 24 -9.05 17.91 4.00
N PRO A 25 -8.25 18.81 4.62
CA PRO A 25 -8.74 20.07 5.21
C PRO A 25 -9.46 20.98 4.22
N GLU A 26 -9.01 21.02 2.96
CA GLU A 26 -9.67 21.81 1.91
C GLU A 26 -11.11 21.31 1.62
N LYS A 27 -11.32 19.98 1.60
CA LYS A 27 -12.65 19.38 1.40
C LYS A 27 -13.58 19.73 2.54
N GLU A 28 -13.08 19.62 3.78
CA GLU A 28 -13.82 19.98 4.99
C GLU A 28 -14.19 21.47 5.02
N ALA A 29 -13.25 22.35 4.65
CA ALA A 29 -13.50 23.80 4.58
C ALA A 29 -14.54 24.14 3.50
N ARG A 30 -14.50 23.50 2.33
CA ARG A 30 -15.51 23.67 1.27
C ARG A 30 -16.89 23.17 1.71
N GLN A 31 -16.97 22.03 2.38
CA GLN A 31 -18.22 21.51 2.94
C GLN A 31 -18.78 22.45 4.01
N LYS A 32 -17.96 22.92 4.96
CA LYS A 32 -18.36 23.91 5.98
C LYS A 32 -18.84 25.22 5.34
N ASN A 33 -18.20 25.70 4.27
CA ASN A 33 -18.64 26.90 3.56
C ASN A 33 -19.97 26.71 2.81
N LYS A 34 -20.22 25.53 2.22
CA LYS A 34 -21.53 25.20 1.62
C LYS A 34 -22.65 25.15 2.67
N VAL A 35 -22.39 24.55 3.84
CA VAL A 35 -23.34 24.53 4.96
C VAL A 35 -23.59 25.96 5.50
N LYS A 36 -22.54 26.78 5.63
CA LYS A 36 -22.63 28.17 6.08
C LYS A 36 -23.39 29.09 5.11
N LYS A 37 -23.35 28.84 3.80
CA LYS A 37 -24.21 29.54 2.82
C LYS A 37 -25.70 29.21 3.02
N GLY A 38 -26.06 28.14 3.73
CA GLY A 38 -27.43 27.79 4.10
C GLY A 38 -27.87 28.22 5.50
N LYS A 39 -26.93 28.49 6.43
CA LYS A 39 -27.22 29.01 7.78
C LYS A 39 -26.09 29.93 8.23
N GLN A 40 -26.41 31.21 8.38
CA GLN A 40 -25.49 32.28 8.74
C GLN A 40 -25.22 32.27 10.25
N GLN A 41 -24.09 31.70 10.71
CA GLN A 41 -23.61 31.96 12.08
C GLN A 41 -22.10 31.73 12.32
N ARG A 42 -21.59 32.66 13.15
CA ARG A 42 -20.32 32.86 13.89
C ARG A 42 -19.08 31.99 13.65
N ILE A 43 -17.94 32.67 13.73
CA ILE A 43 -16.60 32.26 13.30
C ILE A 43 -15.84 31.65 14.49
N THR A 44 -15.21 30.49 14.29
CA THR A 44 -14.03 30.06 15.04
C THR A 44 -12.85 29.99 14.08
N PRO A 45 -11.67 30.54 14.44
CA PRO A 45 -10.51 30.53 13.56
C PRO A 45 -9.93 29.11 13.49
N LEU A 46 -9.73 28.59 12.28
CA LEU A 46 -9.01 27.34 12.05
C LEU A 46 -7.53 27.58 12.33
N ARG A 47 -6.99 26.91 13.35
CA ARG A 47 -5.64 27.10 13.93
C ARG A 47 -4.47 26.68 13.02
N ASN A 48 -4.69 26.28 11.77
CA ASN A 48 -3.62 25.82 10.87
C ASN A 48 -3.76 26.46 9.50
N VAL A 49 -3.31 27.71 9.39
CA VAL A 49 -3.20 28.43 8.11
C VAL A 49 -1.74 28.32 7.64
N GLY A 50 -1.53 27.70 6.48
CA GLY A 50 -0.19 27.60 5.88
C GLY A 50 0.36 28.96 5.44
N THR A 51 1.62 28.99 5.00
CA THR A 51 2.42 30.18 4.65
C THR A 51 1.83 31.09 3.56
N GLU A 52 0.73 30.69 2.90
CA GLU A 52 0.01 31.49 1.90
C GLU A 52 -1.49 31.70 2.21
N GLY A 53 -1.97 31.43 3.42
CA GLY A 53 -3.39 31.60 3.73
C GLY A 53 -4.31 30.47 3.23
N LYS A 54 -3.80 29.49 2.47
CA LYS A 54 -4.56 28.35 1.91
C LYS A 54 -4.29 27.06 2.69
N LEU A 55 -5.36 26.29 2.97
CA LEU A 55 -5.27 24.97 3.59
C LEU A 55 -4.62 23.96 2.64
N PRO A 56 -3.79 23.01 3.13
CA PRO A 56 -3.22 21.98 2.28
C PRO A 56 -4.33 21.07 1.72
N LYS A 57 -4.14 20.63 0.46
CA LYS A 57 -5.08 19.70 -0.19
C LYS A 57 -5.14 18.35 0.51
N ILE A 58 -3.98 17.88 1.00
CA ILE A 58 -3.79 16.61 1.71
C ILE A 58 -2.89 16.90 2.90
N ALA A 59 -3.31 16.48 4.10
CA ALA A 59 -2.48 16.53 5.30
C ALA A 59 -2.01 15.11 5.66
N GLU A 60 -0.72 14.96 5.95
CA GLU A 60 -0.14 13.68 6.36
C GLU A 60 -0.42 13.41 7.84
N ILE A 61 -1.12 12.30 8.13
CA ILE A 61 -1.32 11.80 9.48
C ILE A 61 -0.23 10.77 9.74
N LYS A 62 0.76 11.13 10.55
CA LYS A 62 1.93 10.28 10.83
C LYS A 62 1.55 9.05 11.66
N GLY A 63 2.23 7.95 11.40
CA GLY A 63 2.16 6.75 12.25
C GLY A 63 2.73 7.02 13.64
N HIS A 64 2.24 6.27 14.62
CA HIS A 64 2.64 6.43 16.03
C HIS A 64 4.03 5.86 16.33
N SER A 65 4.46 4.82 15.59
CA SER A 65 5.78 4.20 15.74
C SER A 65 6.27 3.58 14.44
N VAL A 66 7.38 4.10 13.91
CA VAL A 66 8.05 3.52 12.74
C VAL A 66 8.73 2.18 13.08
N PRO A 67 9.44 2.01 14.21
CA PRO A 67 10.06 0.73 14.54
C PRO A 67 9.07 -0.43 14.66
N PHE A 68 7.91 -0.22 15.31
CA PHE A 68 6.89 -1.27 15.43
C PHE A 68 6.26 -1.62 14.08
N ALA A 69 6.00 -0.61 13.23
CA ALA A 69 5.52 -0.87 11.88
C ALA A 69 6.56 -1.65 11.05
N SER A 70 7.85 -1.32 11.18
CA SER A 70 8.94 -2.05 10.53
C SER A 70 9.05 -3.50 11.01
N LEU A 71 8.92 -3.74 12.31
CA LEU A 71 8.88 -5.08 12.89
C LEU A 71 7.70 -5.88 12.34
N GLY A 72 6.50 -5.27 12.29
CA GLY A 72 5.32 -5.88 11.69
C GLY A 72 5.53 -6.22 10.21
N GLY A 73 6.14 -5.32 9.44
CA GLY A 73 6.53 -5.56 8.05
C GLY A 73 7.46 -6.76 7.90
N PHE A 74 8.48 -6.89 8.74
CA PHE A 74 9.39 -8.03 8.74
C PHE A 74 8.69 -9.35 9.08
N ILE A 75 7.80 -9.35 10.09
CA ILE A 75 7.00 -10.52 10.45
C ILE A 75 6.11 -10.94 9.26
N LEU A 76 5.47 -9.98 8.59
CA LEU A 76 4.66 -10.26 7.40
C LEU A 76 5.49 -10.81 6.24
N MET A 77 6.70 -10.29 6.02
CA MET A 77 7.60 -10.83 5.00
C MET A 77 7.93 -12.31 5.27
N PHE A 78 8.26 -12.66 6.52
CA PHE A 78 8.48 -14.06 6.89
C PHE A 78 7.19 -14.89 6.73
N GLY A 79 6.05 -14.33 7.13
CA GLY A 79 4.73 -14.94 6.97
C GLY A 79 4.39 -15.25 5.50
N PHE A 80 4.76 -14.38 4.56
CA PHE A 80 4.54 -14.61 3.12
C PHE A 80 5.34 -15.79 2.59
N LEU A 81 6.53 -16.07 3.15
CA LEU A 81 7.30 -17.27 2.76
C LEU A 81 6.58 -18.54 3.18
N ALA A 82 6.03 -18.56 4.39
CA ALA A 82 5.21 -19.66 4.87
C ALA A 82 3.91 -19.78 4.07
N PHE A 83 3.25 -18.65 3.76
CA PHE A 83 1.99 -18.61 3.00
C PHE A 83 2.17 -19.16 1.58
N ASN A 84 3.14 -18.65 0.83
CA ASN A 84 3.38 -19.08 -0.54
C ASN A 84 4.00 -20.48 -0.59
N GLY A 85 5.05 -20.74 0.21
CA GLY A 85 5.71 -22.06 0.24
C GLY A 85 4.76 -23.16 0.71
N GLY A 86 4.00 -22.89 1.76
CA GLY A 86 3.01 -23.83 2.34
C GLY A 86 1.81 -24.10 1.42
N SER A 87 1.50 -23.21 0.47
CA SER A 87 0.45 -23.44 -0.53
C SER A 87 0.75 -24.62 -1.46
N THR A 88 2.00 -25.11 -1.49
CA THR A 88 2.37 -26.35 -2.20
C THR A 88 1.72 -27.59 -1.57
N GLY A 89 1.38 -27.55 -0.28
CA GLY A 89 0.63 -28.60 0.42
C GLY A 89 1.43 -29.85 0.81
N GLU A 90 2.60 -30.08 0.21
CA GLU A 90 3.51 -31.18 0.53
C GLU A 90 4.97 -30.80 0.28
N ILE A 91 5.90 -31.58 0.83
CA ILE A 91 7.34 -31.44 0.56
C ILE A 91 8.07 -32.78 0.41
N SER A 92 7.50 -33.87 0.93
CA SER A 92 8.12 -35.19 0.98
C SER A 92 8.20 -35.88 -0.39
N THR A 93 7.34 -35.48 -1.33
CA THR A 93 7.32 -36.06 -2.69
C THR A 93 8.55 -35.59 -3.48
N LYS A 94 9.20 -36.53 -4.19
CA LYS A 94 10.43 -36.27 -4.94
C LYS A 94 10.24 -35.11 -5.93
N GLY A 95 11.07 -34.09 -5.80
CA GLY A 95 11.03 -32.89 -6.67
C GLY A 95 10.20 -31.73 -6.11
N VAL A 96 9.27 -31.97 -5.18
CA VAL A 96 8.41 -30.90 -4.64
C VAL A 96 9.19 -29.94 -3.76
N GLY A 97 10.22 -30.41 -3.04
CA GLY A 97 11.12 -29.52 -2.30
C GLY A 97 11.77 -28.44 -3.17
N GLN A 98 12.03 -28.72 -4.46
CA GLN A 98 12.56 -27.72 -5.39
C GLN A 98 11.51 -26.70 -5.81
N ILE A 99 10.25 -27.11 -5.90
CA ILE A 99 9.12 -26.20 -6.13
C ILE A 99 8.97 -25.26 -4.93
N VAL A 100 8.98 -25.78 -3.71
CA VAL A 100 8.89 -24.97 -2.48
C VAL A 100 10.06 -23.97 -2.40
N ALA A 101 11.29 -24.41 -2.68
CA ALA A 101 12.45 -23.53 -2.71
C ALA A 101 12.31 -22.42 -3.77
N LYS A 102 11.87 -22.78 -4.98
CA LYS A 102 11.61 -21.82 -6.07
C LYS A 102 10.53 -20.82 -5.68
N VAL A 103 9.44 -21.26 -5.06
CA VAL A 103 8.36 -20.40 -4.57
C VAL A 103 8.88 -19.36 -3.56
N MET A 104 9.70 -19.79 -2.60
CA MET A 104 10.27 -18.88 -1.60
C MET A 104 11.22 -17.85 -2.22
N VAL A 105 12.10 -18.29 -3.13
CA VAL A 105 13.01 -17.41 -3.88
C VAL A 105 12.22 -16.39 -4.69
N ASN A 106 11.23 -16.85 -5.46
CA ASN A 106 10.40 -15.96 -6.27
C ASN A 106 9.65 -14.93 -5.43
N THR A 107 9.18 -15.32 -4.25
CA THR A 107 8.45 -14.44 -3.32
C THR A 107 9.35 -13.34 -2.77
N ILE A 108 10.56 -13.68 -2.30
CA ILE A 108 11.53 -12.69 -1.79
C ILE A 108 11.98 -11.75 -2.92
N LEU A 109 12.29 -12.28 -4.10
CA LEU A 109 12.73 -11.46 -5.23
C LEU A 109 11.63 -10.48 -5.66
N CYS A 110 10.37 -10.93 -5.78
CA CYS A 110 9.27 -10.03 -6.08
C CYS A 110 9.17 -8.89 -5.05
N GLY A 111 9.24 -9.21 -3.75
CA GLY A 111 9.22 -8.20 -2.70
C GLY A 111 10.39 -7.23 -2.78
N ALA A 112 11.61 -7.73 -2.97
CA ALA A 112 12.82 -6.92 -3.04
C ALA A 112 12.79 -5.95 -4.24
N PHE A 113 12.43 -6.43 -5.44
CA PHE A 113 12.35 -5.58 -6.62
C PHE A 113 11.18 -4.60 -6.57
N ALA A 114 10.06 -4.95 -5.93
CA ALA A 114 8.98 -4.00 -5.66
C ALA A 114 9.40 -2.88 -4.71
N ALA A 115 10.13 -3.23 -3.64
CA ALA A 115 10.68 -2.26 -2.70
C ALA A 115 11.66 -1.31 -3.40
N LEU A 116 12.63 -1.85 -4.16
CA LEU A 116 13.65 -1.07 -4.84
C LEU A 116 13.04 -0.14 -5.90
N SER A 117 12.20 -0.67 -6.80
CA SER A 117 11.55 0.11 -7.85
C SER A 117 10.75 1.29 -7.27
N TYR A 118 9.93 1.03 -6.26
CA TYR A 118 9.19 2.07 -5.56
C TYR A 118 10.13 3.09 -4.91
N LEU A 119 11.13 2.61 -4.15
CA LEU A 119 12.04 3.44 -3.38
C LEU A 119 12.80 4.42 -4.30
N PHE A 120 13.32 3.96 -5.44
CA PHE A 120 14.00 4.80 -6.41
C PHE A 120 13.06 5.82 -7.06
N VAL A 121 11.90 5.39 -7.55
CA VAL A 121 10.95 6.30 -8.20
C VAL A 121 10.41 7.34 -7.20
N HIS A 122 10.13 6.93 -5.97
CA HIS A 122 9.70 7.83 -4.90
C HIS A 122 10.79 8.86 -4.58
N PHE A 123 12.05 8.43 -4.46
CA PHE A 123 13.17 9.34 -4.22
C PHE A 123 13.35 10.36 -5.35
N ILE A 124 13.30 9.92 -6.61
CA ILE A 124 13.40 10.84 -7.77
C ILE A 124 12.25 11.86 -7.76
N ARG A 125 11.02 11.43 -7.41
CA ARG A 125 9.83 12.30 -7.43
C ARG A 125 9.72 13.23 -6.21
N LYS A 126 10.19 12.81 -5.04
CA LYS A 126 9.93 13.50 -3.74
C LYS A 126 11.19 13.96 -3.02
N GLY A 127 12.37 13.54 -3.46
CA GLY A 127 13.67 13.88 -2.86
C GLY A 127 13.88 13.31 -1.45
N LYS A 128 13.11 12.31 -1.04
CA LYS A 128 13.14 11.72 0.31
C LYS A 128 13.01 10.21 0.25
N TRP A 129 13.60 9.52 1.21
CA TRP A 129 13.43 8.09 1.41
C TRP A 129 12.37 7.82 2.48
N THR A 130 11.47 6.88 2.24
CA THR A 130 10.35 6.57 3.14
C THR A 130 10.28 5.08 3.44
N ILE A 131 10.66 4.68 4.65
CA ILE A 131 10.69 3.27 5.06
C ILE A 131 9.30 2.62 5.05
N LEU A 132 8.27 3.27 5.59
CA LEU A 132 6.92 2.70 5.69
C LEU A 132 6.33 2.37 4.32
N LEU A 133 6.44 3.31 3.37
CA LEU A 133 5.93 3.10 2.01
C LEU A 133 6.76 2.05 1.25
N THR A 134 8.06 1.94 1.56
CA THR A 134 8.92 0.91 0.97
C THR A 134 8.57 -0.49 1.47
N ILE A 135 8.19 -0.62 2.75
CA ILE A 135 7.66 -1.87 3.30
C ILE A 135 6.35 -2.24 2.62
N ASN A 136 5.43 -1.28 2.44
CA ASN A 136 4.19 -1.52 1.71
C ASN A 136 4.44 -1.94 0.25
N ALA A 137 5.39 -1.31 -0.44
CA ALA A 137 5.80 -1.71 -1.78
C ALA A 137 6.37 -3.14 -1.80
N CYS A 138 7.24 -3.48 -0.83
CA CYS A 138 7.75 -4.84 -0.65
C CYS A 138 6.61 -5.86 -0.53
N LEU A 139 5.66 -5.60 0.38
CA LEU A 139 4.50 -6.47 0.58
C LEU A 139 3.64 -6.57 -0.68
N THR A 140 3.51 -5.49 -1.46
CA THR A 140 2.79 -5.52 -2.75
C THR A 140 3.46 -6.47 -3.76
N GLY A 141 4.79 -6.50 -3.79
CA GLY A 141 5.55 -7.47 -4.58
C GLY A 141 5.30 -8.91 -4.13
N MET A 142 5.31 -9.16 -2.83
CA MET A 142 5.04 -10.49 -2.27
C MET A 142 3.59 -10.94 -2.53
N VAL A 143 2.63 -10.01 -2.46
CA VAL A 143 1.23 -10.21 -2.86
C VAL A 143 1.12 -10.62 -4.33
N SER A 144 1.87 -9.96 -5.22
CA SER A 144 1.84 -10.27 -6.66
C SER A 144 2.40 -11.67 -6.93
N ALA A 145 3.42 -12.10 -6.16
CA ALA A 145 3.98 -13.44 -6.28
C ALA A 145 2.96 -14.56 -5.97
N CYS A 146 1.91 -14.29 -5.16
CA CYS A 146 0.92 -15.30 -4.78
C CYS A 146 0.15 -15.91 -5.96
N ALA A 147 0.11 -15.25 -7.12
CA ALA A 147 -0.65 -15.73 -8.28
C ALA A 147 0.07 -16.85 -9.08
N GLY A 148 1.40 -16.94 -9.00
CA GLY A 148 2.15 -17.86 -9.85
C GLY A 148 3.59 -18.13 -9.44
N CYS A 149 3.94 -17.97 -8.16
CA CYS A 149 5.30 -18.16 -7.65
C CYS A 149 5.88 -19.57 -7.89
N ASP A 150 5.06 -20.60 -8.10
CA ASP A 150 5.47 -21.97 -8.42
C ASP A 150 5.87 -22.13 -9.90
N LYS A 151 5.11 -21.51 -10.81
CA LYS A 151 5.29 -21.65 -12.26
C LYS A 151 6.26 -20.63 -12.83
N MET A 152 6.29 -19.43 -12.28
CA MET A 152 7.09 -18.31 -12.77
C MET A 152 8.61 -18.63 -12.76
N PRO A 153 9.34 -18.42 -13.86
CA PRO A 153 10.81 -18.45 -13.85
C PRO A 153 11.41 -17.46 -12.85
N VAL A 154 12.59 -17.74 -12.30
CA VAL A 154 13.18 -16.90 -11.23
C VAL A 154 13.47 -15.47 -11.70
N TRP A 155 13.92 -15.30 -12.95
CA TRP A 155 14.23 -13.97 -13.49
C TRP A 155 12.97 -13.10 -13.66
N THR A 156 11.81 -13.70 -13.95
CA THR A 156 10.56 -12.95 -14.08
C THR A 156 10.10 -12.36 -12.75
N SER A 157 10.52 -12.90 -11.60
CA SER A 157 10.21 -12.30 -10.28
C SER A 157 10.72 -10.87 -10.15
N ALA A 158 11.85 -10.54 -10.77
CA ALA A 158 12.37 -9.18 -10.74
C ALA A 158 11.46 -8.20 -11.49
N ILE A 159 10.90 -8.63 -12.62
CA ILE A 159 9.99 -7.84 -13.44
C ILE A 159 8.64 -7.71 -12.75
N THR A 160 8.06 -8.84 -12.31
CA THR A 160 6.80 -8.87 -11.57
C THR A 160 6.88 -8.01 -10.32
N GLY A 161 7.96 -8.12 -9.55
CA GLY A 161 8.20 -7.26 -8.39
C GLY A 161 8.30 -5.79 -8.76
N SER A 162 9.12 -5.45 -9.76
CA SER A 162 9.31 -4.04 -10.17
C SER A 162 7.99 -3.38 -10.60
N ILE A 163 7.15 -4.10 -11.35
CA ILE A 163 5.85 -3.57 -11.78
C ILE A 163 4.86 -3.53 -10.60
N ALA A 164 4.92 -4.48 -9.67
CA ALA A 164 4.12 -4.43 -8.44
C ALA A 164 4.43 -3.18 -7.60
N GLY A 165 5.70 -2.78 -7.49
CA GLY A 165 6.09 -1.53 -6.82
C GLY A 165 5.50 -0.29 -7.50
N MET A 166 5.40 -0.31 -8.83
CA MET A 166 4.75 0.75 -9.60
C MET A 166 3.21 0.73 -9.47
N ALA A 167 2.61 -0.46 -9.42
CA ALA A 167 1.19 -0.63 -9.16
C ALA A 167 0.82 -0.07 -7.78
N TYR A 168 1.60 -0.40 -6.74
CA TYR A 168 1.44 0.19 -5.40
C TYR A 168 1.45 1.72 -5.45
N LEU A 169 2.45 2.31 -6.11
CA LEU A 169 2.55 3.77 -6.25
C LEU A 169 1.31 4.35 -6.94
N ALA A 170 0.88 3.74 -8.05
CA ALA A 170 -0.28 4.20 -8.81
C ALA A 170 -1.58 4.12 -7.99
N PHE A 171 -1.84 3.00 -7.31
CA PHE A 171 -3.06 2.81 -6.52
C PHE A 171 -3.07 3.66 -5.24
N SER A 172 -1.93 3.83 -4.56
CA SER A 172 -1.84 4.72 -3.39
C SER A 172 -2.09 6.18 -3.80
N GLU A 173 -1.50 6.63 -4.92
CA GLU A 173 -1.78 7.98 -5.45
C GLU A 173 -3.23 8.13 -5.93
N LEU A 174 -3.81 7.09 -6.52
CA LEU A 174 -5.22 7.08 -6.92
C LEU A 174 -6.16 7.28 -5.73
N CYS A 175 -5.91 6.61 -4.59
CA CYS A 175 -6.67 6.85 -3.36
C CYS A 175 -6.62 8.32 -2.93
N LEU A 176 -5.43 8.93 -2.98
CA LEU A 176 -5.26 10.35 -2.64
C LEU A 176 -6.01 11.28 -3.60
N ILE A 177 -5.97 11.00 -4.91
CA ILE A 177 -6.70 11.76 -5.94
C ILE A 177 -8.21 11.65 -5.71
N MET A 178 -8.71 10.45 -5.42
CA MET A 178 -10.13 10.19 -5.14
C MET A 178 -10.56 10.64 -3.73
N ARG A 179 -9.63 11.15 -2.93
CA ARG A 179 -9.85 11.58 -1.54
C ARG A 179 -10.38 10.46 -0.64
N ILE A 180 -9.87 9.26 -0.86
CA ILE A 180 -10.08 8.07 -0.03
C ILE A 180 -8.94 8.02 0.97
N ASP A 181 -9.27 7.88 2.24
CA ASP A 181 -8.29 7.78 3.31
C ASP A 181 -8.14 6.33 3.73
N ASP A 182 -7.12 5.68 3.20
CA ASP A 182 -6.69 4.35 3.62
C ASP A 182 -5.45 4.51 4.52
N PRO A 183 -5.56 4.35 5.85
CA PRO A 183 -4.46 4.59 6.77
C PRO A 183 -3.24 3.69 6.57
N LEU A 184 -3.44 2.50 6.00
CA LEU A 184 -2.41 1.47 5.86
C LEU A 184 -2.01 1.23 4.40
N ASP A 185 -2.62 1.94 3.45
CA ASP A 185 -2.60 1.61 2.02
C ASP A 185 -3.05 0.16 1.73
N ALA A 186 -3.94 -0.41 2.55
CA ALA A 186 -4.41 -1.79 2.41
C ALA A 186 -4.97 -2.07 1.00
N PHE A 187 -5.73 -1.14 0.43
CA PHE A 187 -6.21 -1.25 -0.95
C PHE A 187 -5.05 -1.29 -1.94
N ALA A 188 -4.12 -0.34 -1.87
CA ALA A 188 -3.01 -0.27 -2.84
C ALA A 188 -2.09 -1.49 -2.76
N VAL A 189 -1.82 -2.00 -1.55
CA VAL A 189 -1.00 -3.20 -1.35
C VAL A 189 -1.71 -4.45 -1.84
N HIS A 190 -2.95 -4.69 -1.39
CA HIS A 190 -3.63 -5.96 -1.66
C HIS A 190 -4.32 -5.98 -3.02
N PHE A 191 -5.07 -4.94 -3.37
CA PHE A 191 -5.71 -4.87 -4.68
C PHE A 191 -4.68 -4.59 -5.76
N GLY A 192 -3.77 -3.63 -5.54
CA GLY A 192 -2.76 -3.28 -6.54
C GLY A 192 -1.82 -4.44 -6.85
N GLY A 193 -1.31 -5.11 -5.83
CA GLY A 193 -0.50 -6.31 -6.03
C GLY A 193 -1.31 -7.49 -6.57
N GLY A 194 -2.52 -7.69 -6.06
CA GLY A 194 -3.35 -8.83 -6.45
C GLY A 194 -3.95 -8.71 -7.86
N LEU A 195 -4.06 -7.50 -8.40
CA LEU A 195 -4.48 -7.26 -9.78
C LEU A 195 -3.33 -7.45 -10.77
N TRP A 196 -2.12 -7.08 -10.36
CA TRP A 196 -0.93 -7.21 -11.19
C TRP A 196 -0.39 -8.64 -11.23
N GLY A 197 -0.35 -9.31 -10.08
CA GLY A 197 0.04 -10.72 -9.97
C GLY A 197 -0.96 -11.65 -10.60
#